data_AF-A0A6A3BJX6-F1
#
_entry.id   AF-A0A6A3BJX6-F1
#
_cell.length_a   1.000
_cell.length_b   1.000
_cell.length_c   1.000
_cell.angle_alpha   90.00
_cell.angle_beta   90.00
_cell.angle_gamma   90.00
#
_symmetry.space_group_name_H-M   'P 1'
#
loop_
_entity.id
_entity.type
_entity.pdbx_description
1 polymer ?
#
loop_
_entity_poly.entity_id
_entity_poly.type
_entity_poly.pdbx_seq_one_letter_code
_entity_poly.pdbx_strand_id
1 'polypeptide(L)'
;MGSLQAPPGTRSSALLETSCGYLLQELQARDFGEDQSEREKVLLELEQECLEVYRRKVDRANMSRAIPNQELAESEAEFTHLLLSLDERSLPGRKISGTIKQQLDSITPPLRDMRLRKEERVNQFRAVQGKSRKSQPKMLLHQLGKALKNLWSLIDTSYGDHYLFSHVIGLLSVSSAEVSDPGSLTLDIIQQAEAEVKRLDQLKASKMKELFLKKQNELEDICNKSHMEIPSRSEMENILNLINTGIDHVELLMSIDEQISKAKEEASSRKSIMEKWILAREEKHWLEEYSMANDLTTIFLHN
;
A
#
# COMPACT_ATOMS: atom_id res chain seq x y z
N MET A 1 69.16 -8.76 47.70
CA MET A 1 69.53 -7.89 48.84
C MET A 1 68.75 -6.60 48.70
N GLY A 2 67.84 -6.30 49.63
CA GLY A 2 67.03 -5.08 49.57
C GLY A 2 65.80 -5.16 50.46
N SER A 3 66.03 -5.19 51.78
CA SER A 3 65.02 -5.02 52.82
C SER A 3 64.49 -3.58 52.78
N LEU A 4 63.16 -3.41 52.84
CA LEU A 4 62.55 -2.14 53.23
C LEU A 4 61.67 -2.39 54.46
N GLN A 5 62.21 -1.91 55.56
CA GLN A 5 61.73 -1.96 56.91
C GLN A 5 60.63 -0.90 57.09
N ALA A 6 59.46 -1.30 57.59
CA ALA A 6 58.42 -0.36 58.03
C ALA A 6 58.62 -0.04 59.53
N PRO A 7 58.33 1.19 59.98
CA PRO A 7 58.65 1.64 61.33
C PRO A 7 57.67 1.06 62.38
N PRO A 8 58.09 0.93 63.65
CA PRO A 8 57.22 0.48 64.72
C PRO A 8 56.29 1.63 65.12
N GLY A 9 55.05 1.58 64.62
CA GLY A 9 53.98 2.45 65.09
C GLY A 9 53.64 2.09 66.52
N THR A 10 54.01 2.97 67.45
CA THR A 10 53.49 3.07 68.81
C THR A 10 51.97 2.94 68.79
N ARG A 11 51.46 1.75 69.14
CA ARG A 11 50.03 1.53 69.34
C ARG A 11 49.61 2.31 70.58
N SER A 12 48.90 3.40 70.34
CA SER A 12 48.33 4.28 71.34
C SER A 12 47.44 3.50 72.31
N SER A 13 47.75 3.60 73.61
CA SER A 13 47.04 2.95 74.71
C SER A 13 45.54 3.33 74.79
N ALA A 14 45.11 4.39 74.10
CA ALA A 14 43.71 4.85 74.06
C ALA A 14 42.80 4.06 73.08
N LEU A 15 43.36 3.24 72.18
CA LEU A 15 42.55 2.45 71.25
C LEU A 15 41.95 1.19 71.89
N LEU A 16 42.52 0.71 73.00
CA LEU A 16 42.04 -0.49 73.67
C LEU A 16 40.69 -0.27 74.37
N GLU A 17 40.48 0.93 74.96
CA GLU A 17 39.24 1.31 75.67
C GLU A 17 38.00 1.40 74.75
N THR A 18 38.20 1.52 73.44
CA THR A 18 37.10 1.60 72.44
C THR A 18 36.86 0.30 71.68
N SER A 19 37.63 -0.75 71.98
CA SER A 19 37.46 -2.04 71.32
C SER A 19 36.27 -2.79 71.90
N CYS A 20 35.49 -3.45 71.03
CA CYS A 20 34.35 -4.28 71.45
C CYS A 20 34.74 -5.32 72.52
N GLY A 21 35.95 -5.89 72.40
CA GLY A 21 36.47 -6.86 73.36
C GLY A 21 36.70 -6.27 74.77
N TYR A 22 37.15 -5.02 74.87
CA TYR A 22 37.33 -4.35 76.16
C TYR A 22 35.99 -4.03 76.83
N LEU A 23 35.03 -3.49 76.07
CA LEU A 23 33.69 -3.16 76.57
C LEU A 23 32.90 -4.41 77.00
N LEU A 24 33.05 -5.53 76.28
CA LEU A 24 32.48 -6.81 76.66
C LEU A 24 33.08 -7.35 77.96
N GLN A 25 34.39 -7.21 78.13
CA GLN A 25 35.09 -7.62 79.35
C GLN A 25 34.65 -6.77 80.56
N GLU A 26 34.40 -5.48 80.37
CA GLU A 26 33.91 -4.58 81.42
C GLU A 26 32.45 -4.87 81.80
N LEU A 27 31.59 -5.18 80.82
CA LEU A 27 30.22 -5.65 81.05
C LEU A 27 30.19 -6.99 81.80
N GLN A 28 31.15 -7.87 81.54
CA GLN A 28 31.28 -9.18 82.22
C GLN A 28 31.89 -9.07 83.63
N ALA A 29 32.70 -8.05 83.90
CA ALA A 29 33.40 -7.84 85.18
C ALA A 29 32.59 -7.06 86.22
N ARG A 30 31.35 -6.65 85.91
CA ARG A 30 30.50 -5.89 86.84
C ARG A 30 29.97 -6.82 87.95
N ASP A 31 30.63 -6.77 89.11
CA ASP A 31 30.19 -7.46 90.33
C ASP A 31 29.01 -6.73 91.00
N PHE A 32 28.12 -7.54 91.61
CA PHE A 32 27.00 -7.24 92.52
C PHE A 32 25.59 -7.02 91.91
N GLY A 33 24.81 -8.11 91.85
CA GLY A 33 23.37 -8.09 92.19
C GLY A 33 22.35 -8.52 91.14
N GLU A 34 22.73 -8.66 89.86
CA GLU A 34 21.79 -9.01 88.78
C GLU A 34 21.73 -10.53 88.55
N ASP A 35 20.51 -11.06 88.37
CA ASP A 35 20.27 -12.48 88.07
C ASP A 35 20.98 -12.88 86.77
N GLN A 36 21.54 -14.09 86.73
CA GLN A 36 22.30 -14.59 85.58
C GLN A 36 21.49 -14.51 84.28
N SER A 37 20.17 -14.71 84.38
CA SER A 37 19.24 -14.61 83.26
C SER A 37 19.16 -13.20 82.65
N GLU A 38 19.22 -12.14 83.44
CA GLU A 38 19.15 -10.77 82.91
C GLU A 38 20.48 -10.37 82.24
N ARG A 39 21.62 -10.86 82.75
CA ARG A 39 22.92 -10.64 82.10
C ARG A 39 23.02 -11.35 80.75
N GLU A 40 22.55 -12.59 80.67
CA GLU A 40 22.51 -13.35 79.41
C GLU A 40 21.58 -12.67 78.39
N LYS A 41 20.45 -12.13 78.85
CA LYS A 41 19.52 -11.37 78.01
C LYS A 41 20.13 -10.09 77.45
N VAL A 42 20.84 -9.30 78.28
CA VAL A 42 21.53 -8.09 77.81
C VAL A 42 22.64 -8.42 76.80
N LEU A 43 23.39 -9.52 77.00
CA LEU A 43 24.39 -9.97 76.03
C LEU A 43 23.75 -10.41 74.71
N LEU A 44 22.65 -11.16 74.76
CA LEU A 44 21.88 -11.57 73.58
C LEU A 44 21.32 -10.37 72.81
N GLU A 45 20.81 -9.36 73.51
CA GLU A 45 20.34 -8.11 72.90
C GLU A 45 21.48 -7.37 72.19
N LEU A 46 22.66 -7.28 72.83
CA LEU A 46 23.85 -6.67 72.23
C LEU A 46 24.35 -7.43 71.00
N GLU A 47 24.40 -8.77 71.05
CA GLU A 47 24.77 -9.61 69.91
C GLU A 47 23.81 -9.42 68.74
N GLN A 48 22.51 -9.37 69.03
CA GLN A 48 21.47 -9.15 68.03
C GLN A 48 21.59 -7.77 67.36
N GLU A 49 21.84 -6.72 68.16
CA GLU A 49 22.08 -5.36 67.64
C GLU A 49 23.33 -5.29 66.76
N CYS A 50 24.43 -5.92 67.18
CA CYS A 50 25.65 -5.99 66.39
C CYS A 50 25.40 -6.68 65.05
N LEU A 51 24.72 -7.82 65.07
CA LEU A 51 24.41 -8.61 63.88
C LEU A 51 23.53 -7.84 62.89
N GLU A 52 22.57 -7.06 63.39
CA GLU A 52 21.71 -6.21 62.57
C GLU A 52 22.51 -5.08 61.90
N VAL A 53 23.47 -4.47 62.60
CA VAL A 53 24.39 -3.48 61.99
C VAL A 53 25.24 -4.11 60.90
N TYR A 54 25.75 -5.33 61.11
CA TYR A 54 26.51 -6.06 60.10
C TYR A 54 25.65 -6.40 58.87
N ARG A 55 24.44 -6.93 59.05
CA ARG A 55 23.49 -7.22 57.96
C ARG A 55 23.21 -5.98 57.12
N ARG A 56 22.82 -4.86 57.75
CA ARG A 56 22.56 -3.60 57.03
C ARG A 56 23.78 -3.10 56.27
N LYS A 57 25.00 -3.28 56.79
CA LYS A 57 26.24 -2.91 56.07
C LYS A 57 26.48 -3.82 54.86
N VAL A 58 26.26 -5.13 55.00
CA VAL A 58 26.36 -6.09 53.90
C VAL A 58 25.30 -5.81 52.84
N ASP A 59 24.06 -5.54 53.24
CA ASP A 59 22.97 -5.23 52.31
C ASP A 59 23.24 -3.93 51.54
N ARG A 60 23.71 -2.88 52.22
CA ARG A 60 24.16 -1.65 51.54
C ARG A 60 25.29 -1.91 50.56
N ALA A 61 26.28 -2.73 50.94
CA ALA A 61 27.37 -3.11 50.05
C ALA A 61 26.87 -3.92 48.84
N ASN A 62 25.95 -4.85 49.05
CA ASN A 62 25.32 -5.66 48.00
C ASN A 62 24.50 -4.79 47.05
N MET A 63 23.67 -3.87 47.56
CA MET A 63 22.92 -2.91 46.74
C MET A 63 23.85 -1.98 45.95
N SER A 64 24.93 -1.48 46.58
CA SER A 64 25.92 -0.63 45.90
C SER A 64 26.65 -1.35 44.76
N ARG A 65 26.70 -2.68 44.79
CA ARG A 65 27.24 -3.52 43.72
C ARG A 65 26.17 -3.93 42.70
N ALA A 66 24.94 -4.17 43.14
CA ALA A 66 23.86 -4.66 42.28
C ALA A 66 23.34 -3.58 41.33
N ILE A 67 23.15 -2.35 41.82
CA ILE A 67 22.55 -1.26 41.03
C ILE A 67 23.38 -0.95 39.78
N PRO A 68 24.71 -0.72 39.85
CA PRO A 68 25.50 -0.42 38.65
C PRO A 68 25.62 -1.60 37.68
N ASN A 69 25.61 -2.84 38.17
CA ASN A 69 25.64 -4.03 37.32
C ASN A 69 24.34 -4.20 36.53
N GLN A 70 23.21 -3.89 37.16
CA GLN A 70 21.91 -3.89 36.51
C GLN A 70 21.84 -2.80 35.44
N GLU A 71 22.25 -1.57 35.76
CA GLU A 71 22.32 -0.46 34.80
C GLU A 71 23.26 -0.76 33.62
N LEU A 72 24.39 -1.44 33.88
CA LEU A 72 25.31 -1.89 32.84
C LEU A 72 24.66 -2.94 31.93
N ALA A 73 23.99 -3.95 32.49
CA ALA A 73 23.30 -4.98 31.73
C ALA A 73 22.16 -4.39 30.86
N GLU A 74 21.41 -3.43 31.40
CA GLU A 74 20.36 -2.71 30.67
C GLU A 74 20.95 -1.86 29.53
N SER A 75 22.06 -1.15 29.77
CA SER A 75 22.76 -0.40 28.74
C SER A 75 23.36 -1.29 27.66
N GLU A 76 23.88 -2.47 28.00
CA GLU A 76 24.40 -3.46 27.03
C GLU A 76 23.27 -4.06 26.17
N ALA A 77 22.10 -4.31 26.76
CA ALA A 77 20.92 -4.77 26.03
C ALA A 77 20.39 -3.69 25.06
N GLU A 78 20.26 -2.43 25.50
CA GLU A 78 19.83 -1.31 24.64
C GLU A 78 20.82 -1.11 23.48
N PHE A 79 22.12 -1.19 23.77
CA PHE A 79 23.17 -1.08 22.77
C PHE A 79 23.07 -2.18 21.70
N THR A 80 22.83 -3.43 22.11
CA THR A 80 22.67 -4.58 21.20
C THR A 80 21.44 -4.41 20.29
N HIS A 81 20.33 -3.94 20.85
CA HIS A 81 19.12 -3.64 20.09
C HIS A 81 19.34 -2.52 19.04
N LEU A 82 20.11 -1.50 19.39
CA LEU A 82 20.48 -0.44 18.45
C LEU A 82 21.35 -0.99 17.31
N LEU A 83 22.43 -1.76 17.58
CA LEU A 83 23.27 -2.35 16.53
C LEU A 83 22.46 -3.17 15.51
N LEU A 84 21.51 -4.00 15.99
CA LEU A 84 20.61 -4.77 15.12
C LEU A 84 19.71 -3.86 14.27
N SER A 85 19.22 -2.76 14.84
CA SER A 85 18.40 -1.77 14.13
C SER A 85 19.21 -0.95 13.11
N LEU A 86 20.54 -0.89 13.26
CA LEU A 86 21.42 -0.17 12.36
C LEU A 86 22.18 -1.05 11.34
N ASP A 87 22.05 -2.37 11.41
CA ASP A 87 22.79 -3.38 10.61
C ASP A 87 24.34 -3.24 10.72
N GLU A 88 24.84 -2.82 11.89
CA GLU A 88 26.27 -2.67 12.17
C GLU A 88 26.76 -3.84 13.05
N ARG A 89 27.87 -4.50 12.65
CA ARG A 89 28.34 -5.75 13.28
C ARG A 89 29.23 -5.56 14.52
N SER A 90 29.86 -4.40 14.73
CA SER A 90 30.61 -4.08 15.97
C SER A 90 31.15 -2.64 16.01
N LEU A 91 31.43 -2.13 17.22
CA LEU A 91 32.15 -0.87 17.44
C LEU A 91 33.66 -1.01 17.19
N PRO A 92 34.31 -0.02 16.55
CA PRO A 92 35.76 0.08 16.54
C PRO A 92 36.30 0.44 17.94
N GLY A 93 37.14 -0.42 18.52
CA GLY A 93 37.99 -0.05 19.67
C GLY A 93 37.59 -0.54 21.06
N ARG A 94 36.82 -1.64 21.21
CA ARG A 94 36.62 -2.26 22.54
C ARG A 94 37.95 -2.73 23.15
N LYS A 95 38.45 -2.01 24.14
CA LYS A 95 39.37 -2.54 25.16
C LYS A 95 38.60 -2.65 26.47
N ILE A 96 38.17 -3.87 26.79
CA ILE A 96 37.52 -4.20 28.07
C ILE A 96 38.65 -4.32 29.11
N SER A 97 39.11 -3.20 29.66
CA SER A 97 40.02 -3.22 30.80
C SER A 97 39.90 -1.92 31.58
N GLY A 98 39.30 -2.01 32.78
CA GLY A 98 39.06 -0.86 33.65
C GLY A 98 37.94 -1.12 34.65
N THR A 99 37.73 -0.17 35.55
CA THR A 99 36.58 -0.18 36.48
C THR A 99 35.27 0.08 35.74
N ILE A 100 34.13 -0.38 36.29
CA ILE A 100 32.78 -0.22 35.69
C ILE A 100 32.51 1.23 35.28
N LYS A 101 32.98 2.20 36.07
CA LYS A 101 32.88 3.63 35.77
C LYS A 101 33.59 4.02 34.47
N GLN A 102 34.80 3.52 34.24
CA GLN A 102 35.55 3.75 33.00
C GLN A 102 34.90 3.07 31.79
N GLN A 103 34.30 1.89 32.00
CA GLN A 103 33.54 1.22 30.94
C GLN A 103 32.29 2.03 30.57
N LEU A 104 31.56 2.55 31.55
CA LEU A 104 30.38 3.40 31.34
C LEU A 104 30.75 4.71 30.64
N ASP A 105 31.84 5.35 31.06
CA ASP A 105 32.37 6.57 30.43
C ASP A 105 32.80 6.31 28.97
N SER A 106 33.24 5.10 28.64
CA SER A 106 33.61 4.71 27.27
C SER A 106 32.40 4.37 26.38
N ILE A 107 31.32 3.84 26.94
CA ILE A 107 30.09 3.44 26.21
C ILE A 107 29.15 4.63 26.00
N THR A 108 29.17 5.59 26.91
CA THR A 108 28.26 6.75 26.88
C THR A 108 28.36 7.60 25.59
N PRO A 109 29.55 7.94 25.05
CA PRO A 109 29.66 8.73 23.83
C PRO A 109 29.20 7.99 22.57
N PRO A 110 29.61 6.72 22.31
CA PRO A 110 29.09 5.94 21.18
C PRO A 110 27.57 5.74 21.22
N LEU A 111 27.00 5.54 22.41
CA LEU A 111 25.54 5.39 22.56
C LEU A 111 24.80 6.67 22.19
N ARG A 112 25.33 7.85 22.57
CA ARG A 112 24.78 9.14 22.15
C ARG A 112 24.87 9.35 20.63
N ASP A 113 26.01 9.01 20.02
CA ASP A 113 26.18 9.15 18.57
C ASP A 113 25.22 8.22 17.80
N MET A 114 25.06 6.98 18.25
CA MET A 114 24.07 6.06 17.65
C MET A 114 22.63 6.57 17.81
N ARG A 115 22.27 7.17 18.95
CA ARG A 115 20.94 7.77 19.15
C ARG A 115 20.70 8.94 18.19
N LEU A 116 21.68 9.82 17.99
CA LEU A 116 21.60 10.93 17.03
C LEU A 116 21.49 10.42 15.58
N ARG A 117 22.28 9.40 15.20
CA ARG A 117 22.18 8.80 13.85
C ARG A 117 20.84 8.12 13.61
N LYS A 118 20.26 7.46 14.63
CA LYS A 118 18.90 6.89 14.54
C LYS A 118 17.87 7.99 14.31
N GLU A 119 17.95 9.08 15.06
CA GLU A 119 17.05 10.24 14.91
C GLU A 119 17.18 10.89 13.53
N GLU A 120 18.41 11.07 13.05
CA GLU A 120 18.69 11.59 11.71
C GLU A 120 18.08 10.69 10.61
N ARG A 121 18.23 9.36 10.71
CA ARG A 121 17.61 8.44 9.75
C ARG A 121 16.08 8.43 9.82
N VAL A 122 15.49 8.59 11.01
CA VAL A 122 14.03 8.76 11.16
C VAL A 122 13.57 10.06 10.49
N ASN A 123 14.33 11.15 10.62
CA ASN A 123 14.03 12.42 9.96
C ASN A 123 14.17 12.33 8.44
N GLN A 124 15.22 11.66 7.94
CA GLN A 124 15.39 11.39 6.52
C GLN A 124 14.28 10.52 5.95
N PHE A 125 13.87 9.45 6.65
CA PHE A 125 12.76 8.60 6.24
C PHE A 125 11.43 9.38 6.22
N ARG A 126 11.19 10.24 7.22
CA ARG A 126 10.04 11.15 7.25
C ARG A 126 10.06 12.14 6.08
N ALA A 127 11.22 12.66 5.71
CA ALA A 127 11.39 13.56 4.57
C ALA A 127 11.14 12.83 3.23
N VAL A 128 11.64 11.60 3.08
CA VAL A 128 11.41 10.77 1.88
C VAL A 128 9.94 10.36 1.76
N GLN A 129 9.30 9.91 2.86
CA GLN A 129 7.86 9.65 2.89
C GLN A 129 7.02 10.90 2.61
N GLY A 130 7.46 12.05 3.14
CA GLY A 130 6.84 13.34 2.84
C GLY A 130 6.93 13.69 1.35
N LYS A 131 8.04 13.35 0.67
CA LYS A 131 8.23 13.60 -0.77
C LYS A 131 7.48 12.59 -1.65
N SER A 132 7.45 11.31 -1.30
CA SER A 132 6.73 10.27 -2.07
C SER A 132 5.20 10.39 -1.94
N ARG A 133 4.70 10.75 -0.75
CA ARG A 133 3.25 10.94 -0.53
C ARG A 133 2.72 12.27 -1.08
N LYS A 134 3.54 13.33 -1.16
CA LYS A 134 3.11 14.64 -1.69
C LYS A 134 2.96 14.66 -3.22
N SER A 135 3.66 13.80 -3.95
CA SER A 135 3.63 13.76 -5.42
C SER A 135 2.62 12.78 -6.01
N GLN A 136 2.26 11.71 -5.29
CA GLN A 136 1.42 10.63 -5.82
C GLN A 136 -0.07 10.99 -6.04
N PRO A 137 -0.79 11.62 -5.09
CA PRO A 137 -2.23 11.84 -5.27
C PRO A 137 -2.53 12.91 -6.33
N LYS A 138 -1.72 13.98 -6.38
CA LYS A 138 -1.85 15.08 -7.35
C LYS A 138 -1.57 14.63 -8.78
N MET A 139 -0.53 13.82 -8.96
CA MET A 139 -0.19 13.26 -10.27
C MET A 139 -1.28 12.29 -10.76
N LEU A 140 -1.81 11.46 -9.85
CA LEU A 140 -2.91 10.55 -10.17
C LEU A 140 -4.19 11.30 -10.55
N LEU A 141 -4.58 12.34 -9.81
CA LEU A 141 -5.78 13.13 -10.12
C LEU A 141 -5.66 13.85 -11.47
N HIS A 142 -4.50 14.44 -11.75
CA HIS A 142 -4.21 15.08 -13.02
C HIS A 142 -4.19 14.07 -14.19
N GLN A 143 -3.62 12.89 -13.98
CA GLN A 143 -3.66 11.81 -14.99
C GLN A 143 -5.06 11.29 -15.22
N LEU A 144 -5.87 11.16 -14.17
CA LEU A 144 -7.26 10.74 -14.25
C LEU A 144 -8.11 11.78 -14.99
N GLY A 145 -7.96 13.07 -14.64
CA GLY A 145 -8.62 14.17 -15.36
C GLY A 145 -8.25 14.24 -16.84
N LYS A 146 -6.96 13.99 -17.16
CA LYS A 146 -6.50 13.90 -18.57
C LYS A 146 -7.09 12.69 -19.29
N ALA A 147 -7.15 11.53 -18.65
CA ALA A 147 -7.74 10.32 -19.21
C ALA A 147 -9.25 10.48 -19.46
N LEU A 148 -9.98 11.04 -18.49
CA LEU A 148 -11.40 11.36 -18.65
C LEU A 148 -11.65 12.35 -19.79
N LYS A 149 -10.86 13.43 -19.89
CA LYS A 149 -10.96 14.39 -21.00
C LYS A 149 -10.74 13.73 -22.37
N ASN A 150 -9.75 12.84 -22.47
CA ASN A 150 -9.45 12.13 -23.71
C ASN A 150 -10.55 11.11 -24.06
N LEU A 151 -11.04 10.35 -23.08
CA LEU A 151 -12.18 9.45 -23.26
C LEU A 151 -13.42 10.22 -23.72
N TRP A 152 -13.71 11.39 -23.13
CA TRP A 152 -14.81 12.23 -23.56
C TRP A 152 -14.63 12.82 -24.97
N SER A 153 -13.41 13.10 -25.42
CA SER A 153 -13.18 13.50 -26.81
C SER A 153 -13.36 12.37 -27.83
N LEU A 154 -13.32 11.12 -27.38
CA LEU A 154 -13.49 9.93 -28.21
C LEU A 154 -14.96 9.47 -28.28
N ILE A 155 -15.74 9.76 -27.25
CA ILE A 155 -17.18 9.50 -27.24
C ILE A 155 -17.86 10.78 -27.78
N ASP A 156 -18.17 10.82 -29.09
CA ASP A 156 -18.92 11.88 -29.78
C ASP A 156 -20.24 12.19 -29.04
N THR A 157 -20.15 12.99 -27.98
CA THR A 157 -21.27 13.42 -27.14
C THR A 157 -21.63 14.83 -27.58
N SER A 158 -22.92 15.08 -27.82
CA SER A 158 -23.35 16.38 -28.33
C SER A 158 -22.97 17.49 -27.34
N TYR A 159 -22.76 18.71 -27.87
CA TYR A 159 -22.38 19.91 -27.13
C TYR A 159 -23.23 20.16 -25.86
N GLY A 160 -24.47 19.65 -25.79
CA GLY A 160 -25.37 19.75 -24.63
C GLY A 160 -24.95 18.94 -23.40
N ASP A 161 -24.34 17.76 -23.57
CA ASP A 161 -23.92 16.92 -22.44
C ASP A 161 -22.64 17.46 -21.77
N HIS A 162 -21.86 18.27 -22.48
CA HIS A 162 -20.65 18.91 -21.95
C HIS A 162 -20.93 19.99 -20.89
N TYR A 163 -22.11 20.64 -20.91
CA TYR A 163 -22.45 21.71 -19.96
C TYR A 163 -22.82 21.20 -18.57
N LEU A 164 -23.48 20.03 -18.49
CA LEU A 164 -23.93 19.43 -17.23
C LEU A 164 -22.77 19.02 -16.31
N PHE A 165 -21.55 18.87 -16.86
CA PHE A 165 -20.37 18.39 -16.14
C PHE A 165 -19.23 19.40 -16.06
N SER A 166 -19.45 20.64 -16.52
CA SER A 166 -18.50 21.75 -16.39
C SER A 166 -18.03 21.96 -14.94
N HIS A 167 -18.90 21.70 -13.96
CA HIS A 167 -18.57 21.77 -12.54
C HIS A 167 -17.54 20.72 -12.11
N VAL A 168 -17.63 19.48 -12.62
CA VAL A 168 -16.69 18.39 -12.30
C VAL A 168 -15.33 18.62 -12.98
N ILE A 169 -15.34 19.08 -14.22
CA ILE A 169 -14.11 19.52 -14.91
C ILE A 169 -13.47 20.72 -14.19
N GLY A 170 -14.29 21.66 -13.70
CA GLY A 170 -13.85 22.80 -12.90
C GLY A 170 -13.18 22.37 -11.60
N LEU A 171 -13.78 21.42 -10.88
CA LEU A 171 -13.24 20.85 -9.63
C LEU A 171 -11.92 20.09 -9.84
N LEU A 172 -11.79 19.36 -10.96
CA LEU A 172 -10.55 18.67 -11.33
C LEU A 172 -9.49 19.60 -11.95
N SER A 173 -9.87 20.82 -12.33
CA SER A 173 -9.00 21.88 -12.86
C SER A 173 -8.59 22.93 -11.81
N VAL A 174 -9.02 22.79 -10.55
CA VAL A 174 -8.68 23.73 -9.47
C VAL A 174 -7.16 23.76 -9.28
N SER A 175 -6.60 24.95 -9.51
CA SER A 175 -5.19 25.29 -9.29
C SER A 175 -4.76 25.03 -7.85
N SER A 176 -3.54 24.51 -7.72
CA SER A 176 -2.81 24.13 -6.50
C SER A 176 -2.53 25.28 -5.49
N ALA A 177 -3.25 26.40 -5.52
CA ALA A 177 -2.88 27.58 -4.74
C ALA A 177 -3.43 27.60 -3.29
N GLU A 178 -4.48 26.85 -2.93
CA GLU A 178 -5.17 27.07 -1.65
C GLU A 178 -5.52 25.82 -0.83
N VAL A 179 -4.83 24.69 -1.01
CA VAL A 179 -5.01 23.56 -0.06
C VAL A 179 -3.67 23.03 0.43
N SER A 180 -3.15 23.73 1.45
CA SER A 180 -1.97 23.31 2.22
C SER A 180 -2.30 22.37 3.38
N ASP A 181 -3.58 22.00 3.59
CA ASP A 181 -3.98 21.24 4.77
C ASP A 181 -4.01 19.71 4.54
N PRO A 182 -3.46 18.91 5.47
CA PRO A 182 -3.60 17.45 5.47
C PRO A 182 -5.07 17.06 5.70
N GLY A 183 -5.82 16.90 4.61
CA GLY A 183 -7.27 16.66 4.62
C GLY A 183 -7.99 16.98 3.30
N SER A 184 -7.28 17.61 2.35
CA SER A 184 -7.78 18.09 1.04
C SER A 184 -8.48 17.07 0.12
N LEU A 185 -8.29 15.77 0.33
CA LEU A 185 -9.07 14.73 -0.36
C LEU A 185 -10.18 14.31 0.59
N THR A 186 -11.23 15.13 0.66
CA THR A 186 -12.41 14.79 1.45
C THR A 186 -13.03 13.52 0.88
N LEU A 187 -13.60 12.69 1.76
CA LEU A 187 -14.33 11.47 1.39
C LEU A 187 -15.36 11.76 0.28
N ASP A 188 -15.96 12.95 0.31
CA ASP A 188 -16.93 13.44 -0.67
C ASP A 188 -16.37 13.49 -2.11
N ILE A 189 -15.11 13.93 -2.30
CA ILE A 189 -14.48 14.00 -3.63
C ILE A 189 -14.24 12.59 -4.18
N ILE A 190 -13.86 11.65 -3.30
CA ILE A 190 -13.63 10.25 -3.68
C ILE A 190 -14.96 9.59 -4.04
N GLN A 191 -15.99 9.75 -3.20
CA GLN A 191 -17.33 9.22 -3.47
C GLN A 191 -17.94 9.79 -4.76
N GLN A 192 -17.72 11.09 -5.03
CA GLN A 192 -18.17 11.73 -6.26
C GLN A 192 -17.42 11.18 -7.49
N ALA A 193 -16.11 10.95 -7.39
CA ALA A 193 -15.34 10.33 -8.47
C ALA A 193 -15.78 8.88 -8.74
N GLU A 194 -16.03 8.09 -7.69
CA GLU A 194 -16.54 6.72 -7.82
C GLU A 194 -17.95 6.68 -8.44
N ALA A 195 -18.83 7.60 -8.04
CA ALA A 195 -20.16 7.73 -8.63
C ALA A 195 -20.08 8.10 -10.11
N GLU A 196 -19.15 8.98 -10.50
CA GLU A 196 -18.97 9.38 -11.89
C GLU A 196 -18.40 8.24 -12.75
N VAL A 197 -17.46 7.44 -12.23
CA VAL A 197 -16.97 6.25 -12.92
C VAL A 197 -18.12 5.27 -13.18
N LYS A 198 -18.96 4.99 -12.18
CA LYS A 198 -20.14 4.13 -12.35
C LYS A 198 -21.12 4.68 -13.39
N ARG A 199 -21.35 6.00 -13.39
CA ARG A 199 -22.21 6.66 -14.38
C ARG A 199 -21.64 6.55 -15.79
N LEU A 200 -20.33 6.70 -15.95
CA LEU A 200 -19.64 6.55 -17.24
C LEU A 200 -19.69 5.12 -17.76
N ASP A 201 -19.53 4.12 -16.90
CA ASP A 201 -19.69 2.71 -17.28
C ASP A 201 -21.11 2.42 -17.78
N GLN A 202 -22.14 2.96 -17.11
CA GLN A 202 -23.53 2.85 -17.56
C GLN A 202 -23.77 3.57 -18.89
N LEU A 203 -23.22 4.78 -19.06
CA LEU A 203 -23.34 5.53 -20.30
C LEU A 203 -22.67 4.80 -21.47
N LYS A 204 -21.48 4.24 -21.25
CA LYS A 204 -20.78 3.41 -22.23
C LYS A 204 -21.62 2.20 -22.65
N ALA A 205 -22.19 1.48 -21.69
CA ALA A 205 -23.07 0.34 -21.98
C ALA A 205 -24.32 0.76 -22.78
N SER A 206 -24.96 1.87 -22.38
CA SER A 206 -26.13 2.41 -23.10
C SER A 206 -25.79 2.81 -24.54
N LYS A 207 -24.64 3.45 -24.76
CA LYS A 207 -24.17 3.84 -26.09
C LYS A 207 -23.77 2.64 -26.93
N MET A 208 -23.16 1.62 -26.33
CA MET A 208 -22.86 0.37 -27.01
C MET A 208 -24.13 -0.33 -27.49
N LYS A 209 -25.17 -0.36 -26.65
CA LYS A 209 -26.47 -0.92 -26.98
C LYS A 209 -27.12 -0.18 -28.16
N GLU A 210 -27.08 1.15 -28.14
CA GLU A 210 -27.58 2.00 -29.23
C GLU A 210 -26.86 1.69 -30.56
N LEU A 211 -25.53 1.63 -30.53
CA LEU A 211 -24.70 1.32 -31.69
C LEU A 211 -25.00 -0.07 -32.24
N PHE A 212 -25.11 -1.08 -31.37
CA PHE A 212 -25.44 -2.45 -31.77
C PHE A 212 -26.81 -2.54 -32.44
N LEU A 213 -27.84 -1.92 -31.87
CA LEU A 213 -29.18 -1.86 -32.49
C LEU A 213 -29.13 -1.19 -33.86
N LYS A 214 -28.35 -0.12 -34.01
CA LYS A 214 -28.22 0.58 -35.30
C LYS A 214 -27.58 -0.31 -36.37
N LYS A 215 -26.52 -1.04 -36.01
CA LYS A 215 -25.84 -2.00 -36.89
C LYS A 215 -26.74 -3.18 -37.25
N GLN A 216 -27.50 -3.67 -36.29
CA GLN A 216 -28.51 -4.71 -36.49
C GLN A 216 -29.58 -4.27 -37.48
N ASN A 217 -30.13 -3.07 -37.31
CA ASN A 217 -31.10 -2.52 -38.25
C ASN A 217 -30.49 -2.34 -39.65
N GLU A 218 -29.23 -1.90 -39.76
CA GLU A 218 -28.53 -1.82 -41.05
C GLU A 218 -28.44 -3.19 -41.73
N LEU A 219 -28.05 -4.23 -40.99
CA LEU A 219 -27.98 -5.61 -41.50
C LEU A 219 -29.35 -6.11 -41.97
N GLU A 220 -30.39 -5.93 -41.16
CA GLU A 220 -31.77 -6.31 -41.48
C GLU A 220 -32.28 -5.58 -42.73
N ASP A 221 -32.01 -4.28 -42.84
CA ASP A 221 -32.33 -3.47 -44.01
C ASP A 221 -31.68 -4.00 -45.29
N ILE A 222 -30.41 -4.39 -45.22
CA ILE A 222 -29.68 -4.96 -46.35
C ILE A 222 -30.31 -6.29 -46.74
N CYS A 223 -30.51 -7.20 -45.78
CA CYS A 223 -31.10 -8.51 -46.04
C CYS A 223 -32.51 -8.41 -46.63
N ASN A 224 -33.35 -7.51 -46.11
CA ASN A 224 -34.69 -7.25 -46.62
C ASN A 224 -34.67 -6.74 -48.07
N LYS A 225 -33.78 -5.79 -48.39
CA LYS A 225 -33.65 -5.23 -49.74
C LYS A 225 -33.05 -6.22 -50.75
N SER A 226 -32.21 -7.14 -50.31
CA SER A 226 -31.54 -8.15 -51.16
C SER A 226 -32.22 -9.53 -51.16
N HIS A 227 -33.38 -9.64 -50.51
CA HIS A 227 -34.13 -10.88 -50.34
C HIS A 227 -33.28 -12.02 -49.73
N MET A 228 -32.44 -11.68 -48.75
CA MET A 228 -31.64 -12.62 -47.97
C MET A 228 -32.37 -13.02 -46.68
N GLU A 229 -31.97 -14.14 -46.08
CA GLU A 229 -32.46 -14.57 -44.78
C GLU A 229 -31.98 -13.61 -43.68
N ILE A 230 -32.91 -13.16 -42.83
CA ILE A 230 -32.61 -12.27 -41.71
C ILE A 230 -32.11 -13.14 -40.55
N PRO A 231 -30.97 -12.80 -39.90
CA PRO A 231 -30.51 -13.49 -38.69
C PRO A 231 -31.61 -13.55 -37.61
N SER A 232 -31.67 -14.60 -36.79
CA SER A 232 -32.81 -14.80 -35.91
C SER A 232 -32.88 -13.77 -34.77
N ARG A 233 -34.07 -13.22 -34.51
CA ARG A 233 -34.31 -12.20 -33.47
C ARG A 233 -33.91 -12.66 -32.05
N SER A 234 -33.98 -13.97 -31.79
CA SER A 234 -33.62 -14.60 -30.51
C SER A 234 -32.10 -14.62 -30.25
N GLU A 235 -31.29 -14.95 -31.27
CA GLU A 235 -29.83 -14.88 -31.18
C GLU A 235 -29.35 -13.46 -30.88
N MET A 236 -30.05 -12.47 -31.43
CA MET A 236 -29.74 -11.05 -31.24
C MET A 236 -30.13 -10.51 -29.86
N GLU A 237 -31.21 -11.02 -29.27
CA GLU A 237 -31.65 -10.64 -27.91
C GLU A 237 -30.73 -11.23 -26.83
N ASN A 238 -30.19 -12.43 -27.06
CA ASN A 238 -29.17 -13.03 -26.19
C ASN A 238 -27.88 -12.20 -26.17
N ILE A 239 -27.46 -11.69 -27.33
CA ILE A 239 -26.31 -10.81 -27.46
C ILE A 239 -26.53 -9.47 -26.75
N LEU A 240 -27.73 -8.88 -26.88
CA LEU A 240 -28.09 -7.63 -26.20
C LEU A 240 -28.06 -7.73 -24.68
N ASN A 241 -28.45 -8.88 -24.14
CA ASN A 241 -28.35 -9.16 -22.71
C ASN A 241 -26.89 -9.27 -22.24
N LEU A 242 -26.00 -9.74 -23.11
CA LEU A 242 -24.57 -9.87 -22.86
C LEU A 242 -23.83 -8.52 -22.80
N ILE A 243 -24.33 -7.50 -23.51
CA ILE A 243 -23.77 -6.13 -23.43
C ILE A 243 -23.87 -5.57 -22.01
N ASN A 244 -24.91 -5.95 -21.25
CA ASN A 244 -25.11 -5.49 -19.88
C ASN A 244 -24.19 -6.19 -18.85
N THR A 245 -23.50 -7.28 -19.22
CA THR A 245 -22.67 -8.06 -18.29
C THR A 245 -21.18 -7.67 -18.34
N GLY A 246 -20.80 -6.70 -19.18
CA GLY A 246 -19.41 -6.19 -19.23
C GLY A 246 -18.44 -7.05 -20.04
N ILE A 247 -18.93 -7.96 -20.88
CA ILE A 247 -18.12 -8.74 -21.83
C ILE A 247 -17.49 -7.84 -22.90
N ASP A 248 -16.40 -8.25 -23.55
CA ASP A 248 -15.67 -7.45 -24.53
C ASP A 248 -16.56 -6.97 -25.69
N HIS A 249 -16.99 -5.70 -25.60
CA HIS A 249 -17.88 -5.07 -26.56
C HIS A 249 -17.23 -4.94 -27.95
N VAL A 250 -15.90 -5.02 -28.03
CA VAL A 250 -15.15 -4.88 -29.29
C VAL A 250 -15.34 -6.11 -30.16
N GLU A 251 -15.20 -7.31 -29.60
CA GLU A 251 -15.36 -8.58 -30.33
C GLU A 251 -16.78 -8.69 -30.92
N LEU A 252 -17.78 -8.27 -30.14
CA LEU A 252 -19.16 -8.30 -30.58
C LEU A 252 -19.44 -7.32 -31.74
N LEU A 253 -18.90 -6.10 -31.66
CA LEU A 253 -19.01 -5.13 -32.74
C LEU A 253 -18.30 -5.61 -34.01
N MET A 254 -17.12 -6.23 -33.87
CA MET A 254 -16.41 -6.80 -35.01
C MET A 254 -17.22 -7.91 -35.68
N SER A 255 -17.89 -8.77 -34.90
CA SER A 255 -18.74 -9.83 -35.44
C SER A 255 -19.92 -9.27 -36.27
N ILE A 256 -20.63 -8.26 -35.76
CA ILE A 256 -21.76 -7.68 -36.51
C ILE A 256 -21.28 -6.89 -37.74
N ASP A 257 -20.15 -6.20 -37.67
CA ASP A 257 -19.55 -5.53 -38.82
C ASP A 257 -19.11 -6.53 -39.91
N GLU A 258 -18.60 -7.70 -39.51
CA GLU A 258 -18.28 -8.78 -40.44
C GLU A 258 -19.55 -9.34 -41.12
N GLN A 259 -20.63 -9.52 -40.37
CA GLN A 259 -21.93 -9.94 -40.93
C GLN A 259 -22.48 -8.91 -41.92
N ILE A 260 -22.44 -7.62 -41.58
CA ILE A 260 -22.83 -6.53 -42.49
C ILE A 260 -21.98 -6.56 -43.76
N SER A 261 -20.67 -6.78 -43.64
CA SER A 261 -19.76 -6.82 -44.78
C SER A 261 -20.12 -7.99 -45.71
N LYS A 262 -20.32 -9.19 -45.18
CA LYS A 262 -20.76 -10.36 -45.95
C LYS A 262 -22.11 -10.13 -46.63
N ALA A 263 -23.08 -9.54 -45.91
CA ALA A 263 -24.39 -9.23 -46.47
C ALA A 263 -24.33 -8.23 -47.63
N LYS A 264 -23.46 -7.20 -47.53
CA LYS A 264 -23.24 -6.23 -48.61
C LYS A 264 -22.61 -6.86 -49.86
N GLU A 265 -21.65 -7.75 -49.67
CA GLU A 265 -21.00 -8.46 -50.77
C GLU A 265 -21.99 -9.37 -51.50
N GLU A 266 -22.74 -10.18 -50.77
CA GLU A 266 -23.78 -11.06 -51.33
C GLU A 266 -24.88 -10.25 -52.03
N ALA A 267 -25.35 -9.16 -51.43
CA ALA A 267 -26.33 -8.27 -52.06
C ALA A 267 -25.82 -7.68 -53.39
N SER A 268 -24.54 -7.31 -53.45
CA SER A 268 -23.91 -6.82 -54.68
C SER A 268 -23.78 -7.90 -55.75
N SER A 269 -23.43 -9.13 -55.34
CA SER A 269 -23.37 -10.31 -56.21
C SER A 269 -24.73 -10.62 -56.84
N ARG A 270 -25.79 -10.71 -56.01
CA ARG A 270 -27.18 -10.94 -56.46
C ARG A 270 -27.68 -9.86 -57.42
N LYS A 271 -27.34 -8.60 -57.16
CA LYS A 271 -27.70 -7.49 -58.05
C LYS A 271 -27.12 -7.69 -59.45
N SER A 272 -25.83 -8.05 -59.55
CA SER A 272 -25.19 -8.33 -60.84
C SER A 272 -25.83 -9.51 -61.58
N ILE A 273 -26.20 -10.57 -60.84
CA ILE A 273 -26.90 -11.73 -61.41
C ILE A 273 -28.28 -11.33 -61.93
N MET A 274 -29.04 -10.53 -61.17
CA MET A 274 -30.37 -10.07 -61.55
C MET A 274 -30.32 -9.20 -62.81
N GLU A 275 -29.36 -8.27 -62.90
CA GLU A 275 -29.16 -7.44 -64.09
C GLU A 275 -28.88 -8.31 -65.33
N LYS A 276 -28.02 -9.32 -65.23
CA LYS A 276 -27.77 -10.28 -66.32
C LYS A 276 -29.01 -11.08 -66.69
N TRP A 277 -29.80 -11.52 -65.70
CA TRP A 277 -31.04 -12.25 -65.92
C TRP A 277 -32.08 -11.43 -66.66
N ILE A 278 -32.20 -10.13 -66.35
CA ILE A 278 -33.11 -9.22 -67.04
C ILE A 278 -32.70 -9.07 -68.51
N LEU A 279 -31.42 -8.79 -68.78
CA LEU A 279 -30.91 -8.66 -70.15
C LEU A 279 -31.09 -9.96 -70.96
N ALA A 280 -30.76 -11.12 -70.37
CA ALA A 280 -30.95 -12.41 -71.04
C ALA A 280 -32.44 -12.73 -71.30
N ARG A 281 -33.34 -12.31 -70.41
CA ARG A 281 -34.79 -12.45 -70.61
C ARG A 281 -35.27 -11.57 -71.77
N GLU A 282 -34.82 -10.32 -71.83
CA GLU A 282 -35.17 -9.38 -72.91
C GLU A 282 -34.65 -9.87 -74.26
N GLU A 283 -33.41 -10.33 -74.31
CA GLU A 283 -32.82 -10.92 -75.52
C GLU A 283 -33.59 -12.16 -75.98
N LYS A 284 -33.98 -13.06 -75.05
CA LYS A 284 -34.79 -14.23 -75.38
C LYS A 284 -36.15 -13.82 -75.98
N HIS A 285 -36.83 -12.86 -75.35
CA HIS A 285 -38.11 -12.36 -75.85
C HIS A 285 -37.97 -11.77 -77.27
N TRP A 286 -36.93 -10.96 -77.50
CA TRP A 286 -36.63 -10.40 -78.81
C TRP A 286 -36.37 -11.48 -79.87
N LEU A 287 -35.64 -12.54 -79.54
CA LEU A 287 -35.39 -13.67 -80.44
C LEU A 287 -36.67 -14.46 -80.75
N GLU A 288 -37.54 -14.66 -79.77
CA GLU A 288 -38.85 -15.31 -79.95
C GLU A 288 -39.74 -14.50 -80.92
N GLU A 289 -39.81 -13.18 -80.76
CA GLU A 289 -40.54 -12.29 -81.66
C GLU A 289 -39.97 -12.32 -83.09
N TYR A 290 -38.64 -12.28 -83.23
CA TYR A 290 -37.97 -12.35 -84.52
C TYR A 290 -38.24 -13.69 -85.24
N SER A 291 -38.19 -14.80 -84.51
CA SER A 291 -38.48 -16.14 -85.06
C SER A 291 -39.92 -16.21 -85.59
N MET A 292 -40.90 -15.75 -84.80
CA MET A 292 -42.30 -15.74 -85.23
C MET A 292 -42.51 -14.87 -86.48
N ALA A 293 -41.89 -13.71 -86.54
CA ALA A 293 -41.98 -12.83 -87.71
C ALA A 293 -41.37 -13.49 -88.95
N ASN A 294 -40.21 -14.13 -88.81
CA ASN A 294 -39.52 -14.81 -89.91
C ASN A 294 -40.33 -16.00 -90.45
N ASP A 295 -40.92 -16.80 -89.57
CA ASP A 295 -41.78 -17.93 -89.94
C ASP A 295 -43.02 -17.45 -90.71
N LEU A 296 -43.63 -16.34 -90.28
CA LEU A 296 -44.75 -15.71 -91.00
C LEU A 296 -44.33 -15.26 -92.41
N THR A 297 -43.20 -14.55 -92.57
CA THR A 297 -42.70 -14.18 -93.91
C THR A 297 -42.40 -15.39 -94.80
N THR A 298 -41.91 -16.49 -94.22
CA THR A 298 -41.62 -17.72 -94.99
C THR A 298 -42.91 -18.37 -95.50
N ILE A 299 -43.98 -18.35 -94.71
CA ILE A 299 -45.32 -18.84 -95.10
C ILE A 299 -45.93 -17.96 -96.21
N PHE A 300 -45.73 -16.64 -96.16
CA PHE A 300 -46.22 -15.71 -97.20
C PHE A 300 -45.44 -15.78 -98.51
N LEU A 301 -44.20 -16.24 -98.50
CA LEU A 301 -43.38 -16.41 -99.72
C LEU A 301 -43.57 -17.78 -100.41
N HIS A 302 -44.21 -18.75 -99.73
CA HIS A 302 -44.44 -20.12 -100.23
C HIS A 302 -45.91 -20.45 -100.60
N ASN A 303 -46.81 -19.47 -100.51
CA ASN A 303 -48.18 -19.52 -101.06
C ASN A 303 -48.34 -18.50 -102.18
#